data_AF-A0A3D5J8V4-F1
#
_entry.id   AF-A0A3D5J8V4-F1
#
_cell.length_a   1.000
_cell.length_b   1.000
_cell.length_c   1.000
_cell.angle_alpha   90.00
_cell.angle_beta   90.00
_cell.angle_gamma   90.00
#
_symmetry.space_group_name_H-M   'P 1'
#
loop_
_entity.id
_entity.type
_entity.pdbx_description
1 polymer ?
#
loop_
_entity_poly.entity_id
_entity_poly.type
_entity_poly.pdbx_seq_one_letter_code
_entity_poly.pdbx_strand_id
1 'polypeptide(L)'
;MHIYSTIHYQNDDKSKLAVDGELTKKMKEQAHGENTCWMTDAPKDYLNAILENIAAFWIKITRILGKSKLSPNREAVDFENIATVLLERGYTQMAARMNQIRKTQ
;
A
#
# COMPACT_ATOMS: atom_id res chain seq x y z
N MET A 1 -5.74 -3.44 -8.07
CA MET A 1 -4.53 -3.01 -8.82
C MET A 1 -3.61 -4.21 -8.90
N HIS A 2 -3.13 -4.57 -10.09
CA HIS A 2 -2.19 -5.68 -10.27
C HIS A 2 -0.80 -5.14 -10.59
N ILE A 3 0.21 -5.62 -9.88
CA ILE A 3 1.61 -5.26 -10.11
C ILE A 3 2.32 -6.50 -10.67
N TYR A 4 2.90 -6.37 -11.86
CA TYR A 4 3.83 -7.34 -12.41
C TYR A 4 5.23 -6.93 -12.02
N SER A 5 6.03 -7.90 -11.60
CA SER A 5 7.35 -7.62 -11.06
C SER A 5 8.29 -8.81 -11.14
N THR A 6 9.57 -8.51 -10.95
CA THR A 6 10.62 -9.51 -10.71
C THR A 6 11.11 -9.36 -9.27
N ILE A 7 11.20 -10.47 -8.55
CA ILE A 7 11.66 -10.51 -7.16
C ILE A 7 13.15 -10.84 -7.15
N HIS A 8 13.90 -10.14 -6.30
CA HIS A 8 15.32 -10.37 -6.10
C HIS A 8 15.63 -10.43 -4.61
N TYR A 9 16.22 -11.53 -4.18
CA TYR A 9 16.54 -11.77 -2.77
C TYR A 9 17.85 -11.10 -2.37
N GLN A 10 17.87 -10.59 -1.15
CA GLN A 10 19.03 -10.04 -0.47
C GLN A 10 19.29 -10.88 0.78
N ASN A 11 20.40 -11.61 0.77
CA ASN A 11 20.72 -12.57 1.83
C ASN A 11 21.73 -12.02 2.84
N ASP A 12 22.28 -10.83 2.61
CA ASP A 12 23.21 -10.22 3.55
C ASP A 12 22.49 -9.60 4.74
N ASP A 13 23.05 -9.78 5.94
CA ASP A 13 22.43 -9.33 7.19
C ASP A 13 22.26 -7.81 7.25
N LYS A 14 23.12 -7.06 6.56
CA LYS A 14 23.03 -5.60 6.48
C LYS A 14 21.76 -5.17 5.74
N SER A 15 21.44 -5.80 4.61
CA SER A 15 20.19 -5.56 3.89
C SER A 15 18.96 -5.95 4.70
N LYS A 16 18.99 -7.10 5.38
CA LYS A 16 17.88 -7.54 6.24
C LYS A 16 17.63 -6.57 7.40
N LEU A 17 18.69 -6.11 8.06
CA LEU A 17 18.63 -5.12 9.13
C LEU A 17 18.10 -3.78 8.63
N ALA A 18 18.50 -3.36 7.43
CA ALA A 18 18.03 -2.10 6.84
C ALA A 18 16.52 -2.14 6.53
N VAL A 19 16.03 -3.24 5.97
CA VAL A 19 14.60 -3.43 5.68
C VAL A 19 13.77 -3.45 6.96
N ASP A 20 14.22 -4.19 7.97
CA ASP A 20 13.53 -4.28 9.27
C ASP A 20 13.49 -2.93 10.00
N GLY A 21 14.60 -2.19 9.95
CA GLY A 21 14.70 -0.83 10.50
C GLY A 21 13.78 0.16 9.80
N GLU A 22 13.69 0.11 8.47
CA GLU A 22 12.78 0.96 7.70
C GLU A 22 11.32 0.63 8.00
N LEU A 23 10.98 -0.67 8.10
CA LEU A 23 9.63 -1.12 8.44
C LEU A 23 9.22 -0.66 9.85
N THR A 24 10.11 -0.83 10.81
CA THR A 24 9.92 -0.39 12.20
C THR A 24 9.68 1.11 12.26
N LYS A 25 10.45 1.91 11.52
CA LYS A 25 10.25 3.35 11.44
C LYS A 25 8.89 3.71 10.84
N LYS A 26 8.48 3.09 9.73
CA LYS A 26 7.18 3.35 9.08
C LYS A 26 5.99 2.99 9.97
N MET A 27 6.07 1.86 10.68
CA MET A 27 5.01 1.45 11.61
C MET A 27 4.85 2.44 12.75
N LYS A 28 5.94 3.03 13.24
CA LYS A 28 5.90 4.08 14.27
C LYS A 28 5.28 5.38 13.77
N GLU A 29 5.64 5.83 12.57
CA GLU A 29 5.06 7.05 11.99
C GLU A 29 3.53 6.94 11.80
N GLN A 30 3.03 5.72 11.60
CA GLN A 30 1.60 5.44 11.45
C GLN A 30 0.87 5.18 12.78
N ALA A 31 1.58 4.66 13.78
CA ALA A 31 1.04 4.39 15.11
C ALA A 31 1.12 5.66 15.97
N HIS A 32 0.00 6.37 16.13
CA HIS A 32 -0.16 7.49 17.05
C HIS A 32 -0.11 7.05 18.53
N GLY A 33 0.98 6.44 19.01
CA GLY A 33 1.07 5.87 20.37
C GLY A 33 2.43 6.02 21.05
N GLU A 34 2.41 6.31 22.35
CA GLU A 34 3.58 6.64 23.20
C GLU A 34 4.55 5.48 23.45
N ASN A 35 4.18 4.23 23.13
CA ASN A 35 5.02 3.05 23.38
C ASN A 35 5.81 2.66 22.12
N THR A 36 6.89 3.37 21.84
CA THR A 36 7.76 3.10 20.70
C THR A 36 9.02 2.31 21.10
N CYS A 37 9.00 0.99 20.89
CA CYS A 37 10.20 0.15 21.02
C CYS A 37 11.14 0.35 19.82
N TRP A 38 12.42 0.64 20.04
CA TRP A 38 13.43 0.74 18.99
C TRP A 38 14.14 -0.58 18.78
N MET A 39 14.56 -0.86 17.54
CA MET A 39 15.48 -1.97 17.28
C MET A 39 16.79 -1.82 18.07
N THR A 40 17.23 -0.59 18.36
CA THR A 40 18.40 -0.34 19.21
C THR A 40 18.23 -0.80 20.65
N ASP A 41 16.98 -0.99 21.10
CA ASP A 41 16.69 -1.46 22.46
C ASP A 41 16.79 -2.99 22.56
N ALA A 42 16.90 -3.69 21.43
CA ALA A 42 17.00 -5.14 21.38
C ALA A 42 18.47 -5.61 21.51
N PRO A 43 18.75 -6.70 22.28
CA PRO A 43 20.07 -7.30 22.32
C PRO A 43 20.55 -7.77 20.95
N LYS A 44 21.85 -7.62 20.69
CA LYS A 44 22.45 -7.95 19.38
C LYS A 44 22.23 -9.41 18.97
N ASP A 45 22.39 -10.35 19.90
CA ASP A 45 22.23 -11.79 19.62
C ASP A 45 20.77 -12.15 19.29
N TYR A 46 19.83 -11.44 19.89
CA TYR A 46 18.40 -11.58 19.59
C TYR A 46 18.07 -11.08 18.17
N LEU A 47 18.62 -9.91 17.79
CA LEU A 47 18.47 -9.39 16.43
C LEU A 47 19.06 -10.35 15.39
N ASN A 48 20.27 -10.88 15.63
CA ASN A 48 20.89 -11.83 14.70
C ASN A 48 20.03 -13.09 14.49
N ALA A 49 19.49 -13.67 15.57
CA ALA A 49 18.63 -14.85 15.48
C ALA A 49 17.33 -14.60 14.69
N ILE A 50 16.76 -13.40 14.80
CA ILE A 50 15.58 -13.01 14.01
C ILE A 50 15.95 -12.81 12.53
N LEU A 51 17.07 -12.16 12.24
CA LEU A 51 17.53 -11.91 10.88
C LEU A 51 17.84 -13.21 10.11
N GLU A 52 18.30 -14.26 10.79
CA GLU A 52 18.47 -15.59 10.19
C GLU A 52 17.15 -16.17 9.65
N ASN A 53 16.03 -15.83 10.29
CA ASN A 53 14.70 -16.33 9.93
C ASN A 53 13.92 -15.40 8.98
N ILE A 54 14.51 -14.27 8.57
CA ILE A 54 13.89 -13.30 7.65
C ILE A 54 14.60 -13.35 6.29
N ALA A 55 13.79 -13.31 5.23
CA ALA A 55 14.27 -13.11 3.86
C ALA A 55 13.95 -11.68 3.40
N ALA A 56 14.99 -10.88 3.18
CA ALA A 56 14.85 -9.59 2.52
C ALA A 56 14.80 -9.79 1.01
N PHE A 57 13.92 -9.07 0.32
CA PHE A 57 13.87 -9.04 -1.13
C PHE A 57 13.36 -7.70 -1.61
N TRP A 58 13.78 -7.33 -2.83
CA TRP A 58 13.25 -6.17 -3.51
C TRP A 58 12.41 -6.59 -4.72
N ILE A 59 11.40 -5.78 -5.00
CA ILE A 59 10.44 -6.01 -6.08
C ILE A 59 10.73 -5.00 -7.19
N LYS A 60 11.26 -5.46 -8.33
CA LYS A 60 11.36 -4.63 -9.53
C LYS A 60 9.99 -4.53 -10.17
N ILE A 61 9.32 -3.40 -10.04
CA ILE A 61 8.06 -3.17 -10.74
C ILE A 61 8.33 -3.08 -12.25
N THR A 62 7.72 -3.96 -13.03
CA THR A 62 7.85 -3.97 -14.50
C THR A 62 6.60 -3.44 -15.18
N ARG A 63 5.42 -3.65 -14.58
CA ARG A 63 4.15 -3.13 -15.10
C ARG A 63 3.13 -2.99 -13.98
N ILE A 64 2.37 -1.91 -14.01
CA ILE A 64 1.20 -1.72 -13.13
C ILE A 64 -0.05 -1.75 -14.02
N LEU A 65 -1.03 -2.57 -13.64
CA LEU A 65 -2.31 -2.68 -14.31
C LEU A 65 -3.43 -2.29 -13.34
N GLY A 66 -4.00 -1.12 -13.58
CA GLY A 66 -5.24 -0.67 -12.95
C GLY A 66 -6.42 -0.94 -13.87
N LYS A 67 -7.41 -1.69 -13.40
CA LYS A 67 -8.73 -1.78 -14.04
C LYS A 67 -9.76 -1.28 -13.03
N SER A 68 -10.64 -0.39 -13.46
CA SER A 68 -11.79 0.05 -12.66
C SER A 68 -13.01 0.06 -13.55
N LYS A 69 -14.09 -0.59 -13.12
CA LYS A 69 -15.36 -0.66 -13.84
C LYS A 69 -16.35 0.27 -13.14
N LEU A 70 -16.52 1.47 -13.68
CA LEU A 70 -17.43 2.50 -13.14
C LEU A 70 -18.68 2.66 -14.02
N SER A 71 -19.22 1.53 -14.50
CA SER A 71 -20.41 1.43 -15.38
C SER A 71 -20.53 2.55 -16.44
N PRO A 72 -19.54 2.74 -17.31
CA PRO A 72 -19.53 3.84 -18.29
C PRO A 72 -20.60 3.72 -19.40
N ASN A 73 -21.40 2.65 -19.39
CA ASN A 73 -22.39 2.34 -20.43
C ASN A 73 -23.82 2.42 -19.85
N ARG A 74 -24.16 3.55 -19.22
CA ARG A 74 -25.48 3.86 -18.64
C ARG A 74 -25.89 5.27 -19.03
N GLU A 75 -27.19 5.54 -18.99
CA GLU A 75 -27.74 6.87 -19.23
C GLU A 75 -27.20 7.88 -18.19
N ALA A 76 -26.98 9.12 -18.62
CA ALA A 76 -26.34 10.16 -17.79
C ALA A 76 -27.04 10.38 -16.44
N VAL A 77 -28.37 10.27 -16.41
CA VAL A 77 -29.19 10.45 -15.19
C VAL A 77 -28.91 9.35 -14.16
N ASP A 78 -28.76 8.11 -14.60
CA ASP A 78 -28.47 6.97 -13.72
C ASP A 78 -27.04 7.07 -13.16
N PHE A 79 -26.10 7.58 -13.94
CA PHE A 79 -24.72 7.81 -13.49
C PHE A 79 -24.63 8.85 -12.35
N GLU A 80 -25.35 9.97 -12.47
CA GLU A 80 -25.39 11.02 -11.43
C GLU A 80 -26.07 10.55 -10.15
N ASN A 81 -27.18 9.81 -10.29
CA ASN A 81 -27.87 9.23 -9.14
C ASN A 81 -26.95 8.27 -8.38
N ILE A 82 -26.18 7.43 -9.09
CA ILE A 82 -25.22 6.51 -8.46
C ILE A 82 -24.08 7.29 -7.79
N ALA A 83 -23.52 8.32 -8.42
CA ALA A 83 -22.47 9.15 -7.81
C ALA A 83 -22.95 9.84 -6.52
N THR A 84 -24.20 10.31 -6.51
CA THR A 84 -24.84 10.96 -5.36
C THR A 84 -25.09 9.96 -4.23
N VAL A 85 -25.68 8.80 -4.54
CA VAL A 85 -25.91 7.72 -3.55
C VAL A 85 -24.58 7.20 -2.98
N LEU A 86 -23.52 7.12 -3.78
CA LEU A 86 -22.19 6.75 -3.30
C LEU A 86 -21.60 7.79 -2.35
N LEU A 87 -21.82 9.08 -2.61
CA LEU A 87 -21.40 10.15 -1.72
C LEU A 87 -22.16 10.09 -0.39
N GLU A 88 -23.49 9.93 -0.43
CA GLU A 88 -24.34 9.78 0.77
C GLU A 88 -23.95 8.57 1.63
N ARG A 89 -23.49 7.49 1.00
CA ARG A 89 -22.99 6.29 1.67
C ARG A 89 -21.54 6.41 2.15
N GLY A 90 -20.91 7.58 2.01
CA GLY A 90 -19.54 7.84 2.46
C GLY A 90 -18.44 7.34 1.52
N TYR A 91 -18.78 6.83 0.32
CA TYR A 91 -17.81 6.42 -0.70
C TYR A 91 -17.31 7.62 -1.52
N THR A 92 -16.85 8.67 -0.84
CA THR A 92 -16.49 9.97 -1.40
C THR A 92 -15.45 9.88 -2.52
N GLN A 93 -14.44 9.01 -2.38
CA GLN A 93 -13.41 8.84 -3.42
C GLN A 93 -13.97 8.22 -4.71
N MET A 94 -14.94 7.31 -4.60
CA MET A 94 -15.56 6.67 -5.76
C MET A 94 -16.52 7.63 -6.47
N ALA A 95 -17.33 8.37 -5.71
CA ALA A 95 -18.19 9.43 -6.26
C ALA A 95 -17.36 10.50 -7.00
N ALA A 96 -16.26 10.96 -6.39
CA ALA A 96 -15.34 11.90 -7.02
C ALA A 96 -14.73 11.34 -8.32
N ARG A 97 -14.35 10.04 -8.33
CA ARG A 97 -13.78 9.40 -9.51
C ARG A 97 -14.81 9.25 -10.64
N MET A 98 -16.06 8.94 -10.32
CA MET A 98 -17.16 8.91 -11.28
C MET A 98 -17.36 10.28 -11.94
N ASN A 99 -17.43 11.35 -11.15
CA ASN A 99 -17.59 12.71 -11.66
C ASN A 99 -16.42 13.17 -12.56
N GLN A 100 -15.19 12.69 -12.30
CA GLN A 100 -14.02 12.97 -13.15
C GLN A 100 -14.10 12.29 -14.52
N ILE A 101 -14.55 11.03 -14.58
CA ILE A 101 -14.66 10.27 -15.84
C ILE A 101 -15.65 10.95 -16.79
N ARG A 102 -16.77 11.49 -16.27
CA ARG A 102 -17.73 12.24 -17.06
C ARG A 102 -17.13 13.48 -17.73
N LYS A 103 -16.20 14.19 -17.08
CA LYS A 103 -15.56 15.39 -17.64
C LYS A 103 -14.57 15.08 -18.77
N THR A 104 -14.17 13.82 -18.91
CA THR A 104 -13.17 13.37 -19.88
C THR A 104 -13.77 12.64 -21.09
N GLN A 105 -15.11 12.50 -21.13
CA GLN A 105 -15.89 11.99 -22.26
C GLN A 105 -16.59 13.15 -22.95
#